data_AF-A0A101BCB3-F1
#
_entry.id   AF-A0A101BCB3-F1
#
_cell.length_a   1.000
_cell.length_b   1.000
_cell.length_c   1.000
_cell.angle_alpha   90.00
_cell.angle_beta   90.00
_cell.angle_gamma   90.00
#
_symmetry.space_group_name_H-M   'P 1'
#
loop_
_entity.id
_entity.type
_entity.pdbx_description
1 polymer ?
#
loop_
_entity_poly.entity_id
_entity_poly.type
_entity_poly.pdbx_seq_one_letter_code
_entity_poly.pdbx_strand_id
1 'polypeptide(L)'
;MRRVLAPLVVAVVAAFALAGTAQAIPDQGTPAFDEYLQGLQRNGYNLNPDTAWRVAHQACIGGLPGYISWELAAQGVIGPGAQERVMDVARTYACPVQ
;
A
#
# COMPACT_ATOMS: atom_id res chain seq x y z
N MET A 1 18.65 24.37 30.98
CA MET A 1 17.55 24.04 30.03
C MET A 1 17.99 24.12 28.57
N ARG A 2 18.61 25.21 28.10
CA ARG A 2 19.03 25.38 26.69
C ARG A 2 19.99 24.30 26.14
N ARG A 3 20.83 23.69 26.98
CA ARG A 3 21.75 22.61 26.58
C ARG A 3 21.09 21.24 26.34
N VAL A 4 19.88 21.03 26.86
CA VAL A 4 19.11 19.77 26.69
C VAL A 4 18.11 19.87 25.54
N LEU A 5 17.62 21.07 25.26
CA LEU A 5 16.72 21.34 24.13
C LEU A 5 17.40 21.13 22.77
N ALA A 6 18.66 21.52 22.64
CA ALA A 6 19.40 21.40 21.39
C ALA A 6 19.49 19.94 20.87
N PRO A 7 19.94 18.94 21.65
CA PRO A 7 19.99 17.56 21.18
C PRO A 7 18.59 16.98 20.91
N LEU A 8 17.58 17.42 21.65
CA LEU A 8 16.19 16.96 21.49
C LEU A 8 15.58 17.46 20.18
N VAL A 9 15.82 18.73 19.82
CA VAL A 9 15.40 19.29 18.54
C VAL A 9 16.13 18.61 17.38
N VAL A 10 17.43 18.35 17.52
CA VAL A 10 18.19 17.60 16.52
C VAL A 10 17.65 16.18 16.34
N ALA A 11 17.33 15.48 17.44
CA ALA A 11 16.75 14.14 17.37
C ALA A 11 15.38 14.13 16.69
N VAL A 12 14.53 15.13 16.96
CA VAL A 12 13.21 15.27 16.34
C VAL A 12 13.34 15.57 14.84
N VAL A 13 14.23 16.48 14.45
CA VAL A 13 14.49 16.80 13.03
C VAL A 13 15.06 15.59 12.30
N ALA A 14 15.97 14.84 12.91
CA ALA A 14 16.51 13.61 12.34
C ALA A 14 15.42 12.54 12.20
N ALA A 15 14.51 12.40 13.17
CA ALA A 15 13.38 11.49 13.09
C ALA A 15 12.43 11.85 11.93
N PHE A 16 12.11 13.14 11.73
CA PHE A 16 11.30 13.57 10.59
C PHE A 16 12.01 13.39 9.25
N ALA A 17 13.33 13.64 9.19
CA ALA A 17 14.12 13.42 7.98
C ALA A 17 14.21 11.93 7.60
N LEU A 18 14.30 11.04 8.60
CA LEU A 18 14.29 9.58 8.39
C LEU A 18 12.87 9.05 8.11
N ALA A 19 11.83 9.66 8.67
CA ALA A 19 10.43 9.28 8.45
C ALA A 19 9.94 9.57 7.02
N GLY A 20 10.53 10.55 6.31
CA GLY A 20 10.26 10.79 4.89
C GLY A 20 10.63 9.62 3.96
N THR A 21 11.33 8.61 4.49
CA THR A 21 11.60 7.34 3.80
C THR A 21 10.66 6.21 4.22
N ALA A 22 9.55 6.51 4.89
CA ALA A 22 8.40 5.61 4.89
C ALA A 22 7.83 5.58 3.46
N GLN A 23 8.54 4.94 2.52
CA GLN A 23 8.08 3.83 1.70
C GLN A 23 6.55 3.59 1.83
N ALA A 24 5.75 4.56 1.40
CA ALA A 24 4.32 4.63 1.69
C ALA A 24 3.56 3.93 0.56
N ILE A 25 2.50 3.24 0.94
CA ILE A 25 1.51 2.76 -0.02
C ILE A 25 1.00 3.97 -0.81
N PRO A 26 0.88 3.89 -2.14
CA PRO A 26 0.44 5.02 -2.95
C PRO A 26 -0.95 5.52 -2.50
N ASP A 27 -1.04 6.82 -2.24
CA ASP A 27 -2.29 7.49 -1.87
C ASP A 27 -3.21 7.64 -3.08
N GLN A 28 -4.53 7.51 -2.87
CA GLN A 28 -5.50 7.69 -3.94
C GLN A 28 -5.38 9.08 -4.59
N GLY A 29 -5.45 9.13 -5.93
CA GLY A 29 -5.32 10.36 -6.70
C GLY A 29 -3.87 10.81 -6.97
N THR A 30 -2.88 10.01 -6.56
CA THR A 30 -1.48 10.23 -6.95
C THR A 30 -1.13 9.47 -8.23
N PRO A 31 -0.14 9.94 -9.03
CA PRO A 31 0.32 9.21 -10.21
C PRO A 31 0.82 7.80 -9.90
N ALA A 32 1.44 7.60 -8.73
CA ALA A 32 1.88 6.29 -8.26
C ALA A 32 0.69 5.33 -8.06
N PHE A 33 -0.45 5.85 -7.57
CA PHE A 33 -1.66 5.07 -7.44
C PHE A 33 -2.27 4.72 -8.81
N ASP A 34 -2.22 5.63 -9.78
CA ASP A 34 -2.66 5.36 -11.15
C ASP A 34 -1.80 4.28 -11.83
N GLU A 35 -0.49 4.29 -11.61
CA GLU A 35 0.42 3.24 -12.07
C GLU A 35 0.08 1.88 -11.44
N TYR A 36 -0.24 1.86 -10.15
CA TYR A 36 -0.73 0.66 -9.48
C TYR A 36 -2.05 0.16 -10.08
N LEU A 37 -3.04 1.03 -10.31
CA LEU A 37 -4.29 0.65 -10.96
C LEU A 37 -4.06 0.09 -12.37
N GLN A 38 -3.13 0.68 -13.13
CA GLN A 38 -2.72 0.12 -14.43
C GLN A 38 -2.05 -1.25 -14.27
N GLY A 39 -1.22 -1.44 -13.25
CA GLY A 39 -0.62 -2.74 -12.93
C GLY A 39 -1.68 -3.81 -12.67
N LEU A 40 -2.71 -3.49 -11.88
CA LEU A 40 -3.86 -4.36 -11.65
C LEU A 40 -4.59 -4.70 -12.96
N GLN A 41 -4.94 -3.69 -13.76
CA GLN A 41 -5.65 -3.88 -15.02
C GLN A 41 -4.86 -4.73 -16.02
N ARG A 42 -3.54 -4.52 -16.14
CA ARG A 42 -2.65 -5.34 -16.98
C ARG A 42 -2.63 -6.81 -16.57
N ASN A 43 -2.87 -7.09 -15.30
CA ASN A 43 -2.98 -8.44 -14.75
C ASN A 43 -4.44 -8.97 -14.71
N GLY A 44 -5.37 -8.27 -15.36
CA GLY A 44 -6.78 -8.68 -15.48
C GLY A 44 -7.66 -8.31 -14.30
N TYR A 45 -7.18 -7.48 -13.38
CA TYR A 45 -7.91 -7.03 -12.19
C TYR A 45 -8.48 -5.63 -12.40
N ASN A 46 -9.79 -5.56 -12.69
CA ASN A 46 -10.52 -4.30 -12.83
C ASN A 46 -11.19 -3.92 -11.50
N LEU A 47 -10.37 -3.62 -10.50
CA LEU A 47 -10.85 -3.19 -9.20
C LEU A 47 -11.23 -1.73 -9.21
N ASN A 48 -12.24 -1.36 -8.43
CA ASN A 48 -12.50 0.04 -8.13
C ASN A 48 -11.32 0.62 -7.30
N PRO A 49 -11.12 1.94 -7.31
CA PRO A 49 -10.03 2.59 -6.58
C PRO A 49 -10.01 2.27 -5.07
N ASP A 50 -11.15 2.27 -4.39
CA ASP A 50 -11.23 2.02 -2.94
C ASP A 50 -10.83 0.59 -2.56
N THR A 51 -11.28 -0.39 -3.34
CA THR A 51 -10.91 -1.79 -3.19
C THR A 51 -9.43 -1.96 -3.48
N ALA A 52 -8.93 -1.40 -4.57
CA ALA A 52 -7.52 -1.46 -4.92
C ALA A 52 -6.65 -0.86 -3.80
N TRP A 53 -7.04 0.27 -3.22
CA TRP A 53 -6.34 0.88 -2.09
C TRP A 53 -6.31 -0.03 -0.85
N ARG A 54 -7.42 -0.71 -0.53
CA ARG A 54 -7.49 -1.68 0.56
C ARG A 54 -6.68 -2.94 0.30
N VAL A 55 -6.65 -3.44 -0.94
CA VAL A 55 -5.78 -4.55 -1.36
C VAL A 55 -4.33 -4.17 -1.12
N ALA A 56 -3.91 -2.97 -1.55
CA ALA A 56 -2.56 -2.48 -1.33
C ALA A 56 -2.23 -2.42 0.17
N HIS A 57 -3.13 -1.88 1.00
CA HIS A 57 -2.98 -1.86 2.46
C HIS A 57 -2.78 -3.26 3.05
N GLN A 58 -3.63 -4.20 2.67
CA GLN A 58 -3.51 -5.57 3.14
C GLN A 58 -2.23 -6.27 2.62
N ALA A 59 -1.82 -5.99 1.39
CA ALA A 59 -0.66 -6.58 0.75
C ALA A 59 0.67 -6.09 1.36
N CYS A 60 0.75 -4.80 1.73
CA CYS A 60 2.00 -4.14 2.14
C CYS A 60 2.19 -4.02 3.64
N ILE A 61 1.15 -3.62 4.37
CA ILE A 61 1.22 -3.45 5.84
C ILE A 61 0.82 -4.75 6.55
N GLY A 62 0.08 -5.61 5.85
CA GLY A 62 -0.62 -6.72 6.46
C GLY A 62 -1.99 -6.27 6.97
N GLY A 63 -2.90 -7.22 7.07
CA GLY A 63 -4.25 -7.02 7.54
C GLY A 63 -4.90 -8.36 7.86
N LEU A 64 -6.11 -8.33 8.40
CA LEU A 64 -6.85 -9.56 8.69
C LEU A 64 -7.17 -10.29 7.36
N PRO A 65 -6.62 -11.50 7.15
CA PRO A 65 -6.93 -12.27 5.95
C PRO A 65 -8.43 -12.56 5.90
N GLY A 66 -9.05 -12.40 4.72
CA GLY A 66 -10.49 -12.63 4.54
C GLY A 66 -11.36 -11.38 4.53
N TYR A 67 -10.89 -10.24 5.07
CA TYR A 67 -11.76 -9.06 5.26
C TYR A 67 -12.20 -8.40 3.95
N ILE A 68 -11.40 -8.55 2.88
CA ILE A 68 -11.70 -7.99 1.57
C ILE A 68 -12.19 -9.04 0.56
N SER A 69 -12.20 -10.32 0.95
CA SER A 69 -12.41 -11.45 0.04
C SER A 69 -13.77 -11.41 -0.66
N TRP A 70 -14.82 -10.98 0.04
CA TRP A 70 -16.16 -10.84 -0.54
C TRP A 70 -16.24 -9.73 -1.58
N GLU A 71 -15.54 -8.63 -1.33
CA GLU A 71 -15.52 -7.47 -2.21
C GLU A 71 -14.65 -7.74 -3.46
N LEU A 72 -13.57 -8.49 -3.28
CA LEU A 72 -12.75 -9.02 -4.37
C LEU A 72 -13.56 -9.99 -5.24
N ALA A 73 -14.29 -10.92 -4.63
CA ALA A 73 -15.16 -11.82 -5.37
C ALA A 73 -16.25 -11.06 -6.14
N ALA A 74 -16.86 -10.03 -5.53
CA ALA A 74 -17.84 -9.17 -6.19
C ALA A 74 -17.27 -8.42 -7.42
N GLN A 75 -15.95 -8.23 -7.47
CA GLN A 75 -15.24 -7.58 -8.59
C GLN A 75 -14.54 -8.58 -9.52
N GLY A 76 -14.93 -9.86 -9.46
CA GLY A 76 -14.46 -10.87 -10.39
C GLY A 76 -13.12 -11.52 -10.02
N VAL A 77 -12.56 -11.22 -8.85
CA VAL A 77 -11.41 -11.97 -8.29
C VAL A 77 -11.91 -13.29 -7.71
N ILE A 78 -12.25 -14.20 -8.61
CA ILE A 78 -12.87 -15.49 -8.29
C ILE A 78 -11.98 -16.61 -8.83
N GLY A 79 -11.90 -17.70 -8.07
CA GLY A 79 -11.18 -18.92 -8.46
C GLY A 79 -9.98 -19.23 -7.58
N PRO A 80 -9.41 -20.44 -7.72
CA PRO A 80 -8.30 -20.90 -6.89
C PRO A 80 -7.06 -20.02 -7.11
N GLY A 81 -6.51 -19.51 -6.01
CA GLY A 81 -5.32 -18.67 -6.04
C GLY A 81 -5.56 -17.23 -6.54
N ALA A 82 -6.80 -16.84 -6.89
CA ALA A 82 -7.06 -15.53 -7.49
C ALA A 82 -6.79 -14.38 -6.51
N GLN A 83 -7.10 -14.62 -5.23
CA GLN A 83 -6.85 -13.66 -4.16
C GLN A 83 -5.36 -13.54 -3.86
N GLU A 84 -4.62 -14.64 -3.83
CA GLU A 84 -3.18 -14.63 -3.65
C GLU A 84 -2.49 -13.88 -4.80
N ARG A 85 -2.91 -14.14 -6.05
CA ARG A 85 -2.36 -13.45 -7.22
C ARG A 85 -2.63 -11.95 -7.22
N VAL A 86 -3.83 -11.50 -6.84
CA VAL A 86 -4.11 -10.05 -6.77
C VAL A 86 -3.28 -9.38 -5.67
N MET A 87 -3.03 -10.08 -4.56
CA MET A 87 -2.13 -9.61 -3.51
C MET A 87 -0.68 -9.53 -3.99
N ASP A 88 -0.21 -10.48 -4.79
CA ASP A 88 1.14 -10.44 -5.37
C ASP A 88 1.33 -9.30 -6.38
N VAL A 89 0.31 -9.03 -7.19
CA VAL A 89 0.30 -7.85 -8.07
C VAL A 89 0.34 -6.58 -7.23
N ALA A 90 -0.49 -6.47 -6.19
CA ALA A 90 -0.44 -5.33 -5.29
C ALA A 90 0.91 -5.19 -4.58
N ARG A 91 1.57 -6.28 -4.22
CA ARG A 91 2.96 -6.25 -3.71
C ARG A 91 3.94 -5.67 -4.70
N THR A 92 3.81 -6.08 -5.95
CA THR A 92 4.73 -5.66 -7.02
C THR A 92 4.61 -4.17 -7.33
N TYR A 93 3.39 -3.63 -7.33
CA TYR A 93 3.13 -2.27 -7.83
C TYR A 93 2.81 -1.23 -6.76
N ALA A 94 2.34 -1.64 -5.58
CA ALA A 94 1.92 -0.73 -4.52
C ALA A 94 2.78 -0.81 -3.26
N CYS A 95 3.49 -1.93 -3.04
CA CYS A 95 4.34 -2.02 -1.87
C CYS A 95 5.72 -1.42 -2.13
N PRO A 96 6.28 -0.75 -1.13
CA PRO A 96 7.68 -0.37 -1.17
C PRO A 96 8.59 -1.58 -1.37
N VAL A 97 9.61 -1.42 -2.22
CA VAL A 97 10.70 -2.39 -2.33
C VAL A 97 11.45 -2.42 -0.99
N GLN A 98 11.40 -3.57 -0.31
CA GLN A 98 12.16 -3.82 0.92
C GLN A 98 13.66 -4.00 0.63
#